data_AF-A0A399IMS9-F1
#
_entry.id   AF-A0A399IMS9-F1
#
_cell.length_a   1.000
_cell.length_b   1.000
_cell.length_c   1.000
_cell.angle_alpha   90.00
_cell.angle_beta   90.00
_cell.angle_gamma   90.00
#
_symmetry.space_group_name_H-M   'P 1'
#
loop_
_entity.id
_entity.type
_entity.pdbx_description
1 polymer ?
#
loop_
_entity_poly.entity_id
_entity_poly.type
_entity_poly.pdbx_seq_one_letter_code
_entity_poly.pdbx_strand_id
1 'polypeptide(L)'
;MGVTIESNNFSADMGYGGFNRFRTKVAQLSHVEFGKHYAKLENTMFLFGTEIEEYFKKYDAKTNELIKENIVTVEIANFCYQSDCEGSIDQDQAKQIYEKIKDYDDNICYGYAGRSDCAMFSDLKNIFKDCVENGDTIEWS
;
A
#
# COMPACT_ATOMS: atom_id res chain seq x y z
N MET A 1 -16.85 -6.55 -3.94
CA MET A 1 -15.80 -5.88 -4.72
C MET A 1 -14.50 -6.14 -4.01
N GLY A 2 -13.52 -6.68 -4.71
CA GLY A 2 -12.24 -7.10 -4.17
C GLY A 2 -11.11 -6.38 -4.88
N VAL A 3 -9.90 -6.61 -4.39
CA VAL A 3 -8.64 -6.29 -5.05
C VAL A 3 -7.88 -7.61 -5.13
N THR A 4 -7.46 -7.97 -6.33
CA THR A 4 -6.51 -9.06 -6.55
C THR A 4 -5.18 -8.41 -6.84
N ILE A 5 -4.15 -8.69 -6.03
CA ILE A 5 -2.78 -8.27 -6.28
C ILE A 5 -1.95 -9.49 -6.66
N GLU A 6 -1.13 -9.36 -7.69
CA GLU A 6 -0.36 -10.48 -8.21
C GLU A 6 1.00 -10.08 -8.79
N SER A 7 1.91 -11.04 -8.72
CA SER A 7 3.14 -11.12 -9.49
C SER A 7 3.04 -12.35 -10.40
N ASN A 8 4.10 -12.64 -11.15
CA ASN A 8 4.13 -13.76 -12.09
C ASN A 8 3.85 -15.13 -11.43
N ASN A 9 4.31 -15.36 -10.20
CA ASN A 9 4.17 -16.65 -9.52
C ASN A 9 3.19 -16.66 -8.34
N PHE A 10 2.75 -15.49 -7.86
CA PHE A 10 1.94 -15.37 -6.65
C PHE A 10 0.77 -14.42 -6.86
N SER A 11 -0.37 -14.73 -6.25
CA SER A 11 -1.57 -13.90 -6.31
C SER A 11 -2.29 -13.96 -4.96
N ALA A 12 -2.93 -12.86 -4.57
CA ALA A 12 -3.67 -12.75 -3.33
C ALA A 12 -4.95 -11.92 -3.51
N ASP A 13 -6.08 -12.50 -3.09
CA ASP A 13 -7.40 -11.86 -3.11
C ASP A 13 -7.74 -11.22 -1.76
N MET A 14 -8.20 -9.96 -1.80
CA MET A 14 -8.72 -9.28 -0.61
C MET A 14 -9.85 -8.30 -0.93
N GLY A 15 -10.43 -7.71 0.11
CA GLY A 15 -11.31 -6.55 -0.02
C GLY A 15 -10.52 -5.24 0.09
N TYR A 16 -11.13 -4.12 -0.31
CA TYR A 16 -10.54 -2.78 -0.17
C TYR A 16 -10.03 -2.48 1.25
N GLY A 17 -10.75 -2.93 2.28
CA GLY A 17 -10.30 -2.78 3.68
C GLY A 17 -9.01 -3.55 4.00
N GLY A 18 -8.85 -4.74 3.42
CA GLY A 18 -7.64 -5.54 3.53
C GLY A 18 -6.47 -4.86 2.81
N PHE A 19 -6.70 -4.41 1.57
CA PHE A 19 -5.69 -3.73 0.78
C PHE A 19 -5.26 -2.39 1.41
N ASN A 20 -6.21 -1.59 1.89
CA ASN A 20 -5.93 -0.37 2.66
C ASN A 20 -5.14 -0.65 3.94
N ARG A 21 -5.46 -1.74 4.66
CA ARG A 21 -4.68 -2.16 5.83
C ARG A 21 -3.24 -2.50 5.44
N PHE A 22 -3.02 -3.16 4.31
CA PHE A 22 -1.68 -3.48 3.81
C PHE A 22 -0.90 -2.21 3.47
N ARG A 23 -1.48 -1.31 2.67
CA ARG A 23 -0.85 -0.01 2.34
C ARG A 23 -0.55 0.83 3.58
N THR A 24 -1.46 0.87 4.53
CA THR A 24 -1.24 1.56 5.82
C THR A 24 -0.05 0.97 6.57
N LYS A 25 0.10 -0.37 6.56
CA LYS A 25 1.25 -1.03 7.18
C LYS A 25 2.55 -0.71 6.45
N VAL A 26 2.56 -0.75 5.11
CA VAL A 26 3.70 -0.34 4.29
C VAL A 26 4.12 1.11 4.63
N ALA A 27 3.17 2.05 4.70
CA ALA A 27 3.45 3.44 5.05
C ALA A 27 4.06 3.57 6.46
N GLN A 28 3.52 2.85 7.45
CA GLN A 28 4.04 2.83 8.82
C GLN A 28 5.46 2.28 8.92
N LEU A 29 5.75 1.19 8.21
CA LEU A 29 7.08 0.55 8.19
C LEU A 29 8.10 1.37 7.38
N SER A 30 7.63 2.16 6.42
CA SER A 30 8.49 3.01 5.60
C SER A 30 9.07 4.18 6.40
N HIS A 31 8.22 4.91 7.12
CA HIS A 31 8.63 5.94 8.07
C HIS A 31 7.50 6.31 9.04
N VAL A 32 7.82 6.57 10.31
CA VAL A 32 6.83 6.88 11.35
C VAL A 32 5.97 8.11 11.02
N GLU A 33 6.58 9.17 10.48
CA GLU A 33 5.87 10.39 10.12
C GLU A 33 4.99 10.21 8.88
N PHE A 34 5.47 9.46 7.89
CA PHE A 34 4.70 9.16 6.69
C PHE A 34 3.51 8.27 7.03
N GLY A 35 3.71 7.23 7.85
CA GLY A 35 2.62 6.37 8.32
C GLY A 35 1.54 7.15 9.09
N LYS A 36 1.95 8.10 9.96
CA LYS A 36 1.01 9.00 10.66
C LYS A 36 0.26 9.92 9.69
N HIS A 37 0.93 10.41 8.66
CA HIS A 37 0.32 11.25 7.63
C HIS A 37 -0.70 10.43 6.81
N TYR A 38 -0.29 9.26 6.32
CA TYR A 38 -1.13 8.35 5.54
C TYR A 38 -2.40 7.92 6.28
N ALA A 39 -2.29 7.58 7.56
CA ALA A 39 -3.45 7.20 8.39
C ALA A 39 -4.50 8.31 8.51
N LYS A 40 -4.17 9.58 8.25
CA LYS A 40 -5.15 10.68 8.30
C LYS A 40 -6.15 10.63 7.14
N LEU A 41 -5.94 9.82 6.10
CA LEU A 41 -6.94 9.61 5.05
C LEU A 41 -8.27 9.10 5.61
N GLU A 42 -8.25 8.35 6.72
CA GLU A 42 -9.46 7.87 7.39
C GLU A 42 -10.36 9.01 7.89
N ASN A 43 -9.79 10.19 8.15
CA ASN A 43 -10.55 11.38 8.59
C ASN A 43 -11.40 12.00 7.47
N THR A 44 -11.22 11.57 6.21
CA THR A 44 -11.94 12.15 5.07
C THR A 44 -13.35 11.58 4.88
N MET A 45 -13.69 10.48 5.57
CA MET A 45 -14.96 9.77 5.42
C MET A 45 -16.22 10.63 5.61
N PHE A 46 -16.13 11.68 6.42
CA PHE A 46 -17.25 12.58 6.74
C PHE A 46 -17.05 14.01 6.21
N LEU A 47 -16.05 14.24 5.36
CA LEU A 47 -15.82 15.53 4.72
C LEU A 47 -16.58 15.59 3.39
N PHE A 48 -17.21 16.73 3.11
CA PHE A 48 -18.01 16.92 1.90
C PHE A 48 -17.80 18.31 1.31
N GLY A 49 -18.09 18.46 0.01
CA GLY A 49 -18.03 19.75 -0.67
C GLY A 49 -16.64 20.39 -0.60
N THR A 50 -16.57 21.70 -0.35
CA THR A 50 -15.31 22.45 -0.34
C THR A 50 -14.35 22.02 0.77
N GLU A 51 -14.86 21.44 1.86
CA GLU A 51 -14.02 20.98 2.98
C GLU A 51 -13.08 19.84 2.56
N ILE A 52 -13.55 18.91 1.72
CA ILE A 52 -12.72 17.80 1.26
C ILE A 52 -11.62 18.28 0.30
N GLU A 53 -11.92 19.28 -0.54
CA GLU A 53 -10.96 19.88 -1.47
C GLU A 53 -9.84 20.63 -0.72
N GLU A 54 -10.21 21.44 0.27
CA GLU A 54 -9.23 22.13 1.11
C GLU A 54 -8.39 21.16 1.93
N TYR A 55 -8.98 20.07 2.40
CA TYR A 55 -8.27 19.02 3.11
C TYR A 55 -7.23 18.36 2.20
N PHE A 56 -7.62 17.89 1.02
CA PHE A 56 -6.69 17.25 0.09
C PHE A 56 -5.59 18.20 -0.36
N LYS A 57 -5.88 19.48 -0.59
CA LYS A 57 -4.85 20.48 -0.89
C LYS A 57 -3.79 20.58 0.21
N LYS A 58 -4.18 20.60 1.48
CA LYS A 58 -3.24 20.62 2.62
C LYS A 58 -2.52 19.28 2.78
N TYR A 59 -3.24 18.18 2.57
CA TYR A 59 -2.71 16.83 2.64
C TYR A 59 -1.61 16.60 1.60
N ASP A 60 -1.87 16.97 0.35
CA ASP A 60 -0.94 16.83 -0.77
C ASP A 60 0.28 17.73 -0.60
N ALA A 61 0.09 18.95 -0.09
CA ALA A 61 1.20 19.83 0.26
C ALA A 61 2.14 19.16 1.27
N LYS A 62 1.59 18.52 2.32
CA LYS A 62 2.40 17.80 3.31
C LYS A 62 3.05 16.54 2.72
N THR A 63 2.36 15.80 1.85
CA THR A 63 2.96 14.65 1.14
C THR A 63 4.19 15.09 0.34
N ASN A 64 4.08 16.19 -0.41
CA ASN A 64 5.19 16.75 -1.19
C ASN A 64 6.35 17.22 -0.32
N GLU A 65 6.08 17.78 0.86
CA GLU A 65 7.10 18.14 1.85
C GLU A 65 7.86 16.91 2.34
N LEU A 66 7.15 15.84 2.73
CA LEU A 66 7.77 14.59 3.19
C LEU A 66 8.66 13.94 2.11
N ILE A 67 8.24 14.03 0.85
CA ILE A 67 9.06 13.57 -0.29
C ILE A 67 10.32 14.43 -0.42
N LYS A 68 10.20 15.77 -0.37
CA LYS A 68 11.35 16.69 -0.47
C LYS A 68 12.36 16.51 0.65
N GLU A 69 11.88 16.19 1.85
CA GLU A 69 12.71 15.92 3.03
C GLU A 69 13.32 14.51 3.01
N ASN A 70 13.07 13.71 1.97
CA ASN A 70 13.47 12.31 1.85
C ASN A 70 12.97 11.43 3.01
N ILE A 71 11.86 11.81 3.62
CA ILE A 71 11.20 11.03 4.67
C ILE A 71 10.51 9.79 4.07
N VAL A 72 10.00 9.93 2.85
CA VAL A 72 9.47 8.83 2.03
C VAL A 72 9.93 9.02 0.59
N THR A 73 10.15 7.94 -0.13
CA THR A 73 10.47 7.99 -1.56
C THR A 73 9.22 8.20 -2.39
N VAL A 74 9.39 8.72 -3.61
CA VAL A 74 8.27 8.90 -4.55
C VAL A 74 7.64 7.55 -4.87
N GLU A 75 8.45 6.49 -4.94
CA GLU A 75 8.05 5.13 -5.29
C GLU A 75 7.12 4.52 -4.25
N ILE A 76 7.46 4.63 -2.97
CA ILE A 76 6.62 4.15 -1.87
C ILE A 76 5.34 4.98 -1.77
N ALA A 77 5.45 6.31 -1.89
CA ALA A 77 4.30 7.20 -1.86
C ALA A 77 3.34 6.88 -3.03
N ASN A 78 3.87 6.68 -4.23
CA ASN A 78 3.11 6.33 -5.41
C ASN A 78 2.31 5.03 -5.20
N PHE A 79 2.93 3.95 -4.74
CA PHE A 79 2.22 2.71 -4.40
C PHE A 79 1.07 2.93 -3.40
N CYS A 80 1.29 3.75 -2.38
CA CYS A 80 0.29 4.02 -1.34
C CYS A 80 -0.92 4.82 -1.85
N TYR A 81 -0.76 5.64 -2.91
CA TYR A 81 -1.80 6.54 -3.43
C TYR A 81 -2.37 6.13 -4.80
N GLN A 82 -1.84 5.09 -5.43
CA GLN A 82 -2.41 4.54 -6.67
C GLN A 82 -3.84 4.03 -6.46
N SER A 83 -4.63 4.01 -7.54
CA SER A 83 -6.02 3.53 -7.53
C SER A 83 -6.12 2.09 -7.03
N ASP A 84 -7.25 1.73 -6.42
CA ASP A 84 -7.55 0.34 -6.05
C ASP A 84 -8.12 -0.47 -7.22
N CYS A 85 -8.59 0.20 -8.28
CA CYS A 85 -9.25 -0.46 -9.42
C CYS A 85 -8.29 -0.88 -10.54
N GLU A 86 -7.10 -0.29 -10.58
CA GLU A 86 -6.06 -0.58 -11.56
C GLU A 86 -4.78 0.09 -11.07
N GLY A 87 -3.78 -0.71 -10.73
CA GLY A 87 -2.47 -0.20 -10.36
C GLY A 87 -1.36 -1.20 -10.68
N SER A 88 -0.16 -0.66 -10.80
CA SER A 88 1.02 -1.43 -11.17
C SER A 88 2.26 -0.78 -10.58
N ILE A 89 3.22 -1.60 -10.19
CA ILE A 89 4.57 -1.16 -9.82
C ILE A 89 5.62 -2.04 -10.49
N ASP A 90 6.75 -1.42 -10.81
CA ASP A 90 7.91 -2.10 -11.36
C ASP A 90 8.80 -2.75 -10.28
N GLN A 91 9.83 -3.46 -10.73
CA GLN A 91 10.81 -4.14 -9.88
C GLN A 91 11.51 -3.19 -8.90
N ASP A 92 11.83 -1.97 -9.31
CA ASP A 92 12.57 -1.02 -8.47
C ASP A 92 11.68 -0.50 -7.34
N GLN A 93 10.42 -0.18 -7.64
CA GLN A 93 9.41 0.17 -6.64
C GLN A 93 9.15 -1.00 -5.68
N ALA A 94 8.97 -2.21 -6.21
CA ALA A 94 8.75 -3.41 -5.41
C ALA A 94 9.91 -3.69 -4.46
N LYS A 95 11.16 -3.49 -4.91
CA LYS A 95 12.36 -3.61 -4.08
C LYS A 95 12.38 -2.64 -2.92
N GLN A 96 12.04 -1.36 -3.17
CA GLN A 96 11.98 -0.37 -2.10
C GLN A 96 10.94 -0.74 -1.04
N ILE A 97 9.77 -1.23 -1.46
CA ILE A 97 8.69 -1.63 -0.55
C ILE A 97 9.08 -2.90 0.21
N TYR A 98 9.58 -3.92 -0.49
CA TYR A 98 10.00 -5.19 0.09
C TYR A 98 11.03 -4.98 1.21
N GLU A 99 12.02 -4.11 0.99
CA GLU A 99 13.03 -3.77 2.00
C GLU A 99 12.43 -3.20 3.29
N LYS A 100 11.27 -2.53 3.23
CA LYS A 100 10.56 -2.00 4.42
C LYS A 100 9.73 -3.06 5.13
N ILE A 101 9.23 -4.06 4.42
CA ILE A 101 8.27 -5.03 4.96
C ILE A 101 8.85 -6.43 5.22
N LYS A 102 10.04 -6.76 4.69
CA LYS A 102 10.60 -8.11 4.70
C LYS A 102 10.71 -8.73 6.10
N ASP A 103 11.02 -7.91 7.10
CA ASP A 103 11.21 -8.34 8.49
C ASP A 103 9.92 -8.26 9.33
N TYR A 104 8.82 -7.81 8.73
CA TYR A 104 7.51 -7.76 9.39
C TYR A 104 6.65 -8.98 9.00
N ASP A 105 5.91 -9.46 9.98
CA ASP A 105 4.82 -10.40 9.78
C ASP A 105 3.78 -10.21 10.88
N ASP A 106 2.54 -10.62 10.61
CA ASP A 106 1.49 -10.68 11.60
C ASP A 106 0.49 -11.80 11.30
N ASN A 107 -0.40 -12.05 12.25
CA ASN A 107 -1.45 -13.06 12.12
C ASN A 107 -2.81 -12.43 11.82
N ILE A 108 -2.83 -11.33 11.07
CA ILE A 108 -4.06 -10.62 10.68
C ILE A 108 -4.48 -11.12 9.31
N CYS A 109 -5.77 -11.43 9.16
CA CYS A 109 -6.37 -11.69 7.85
C CYS A 109 -6.46 -10.38 7.04
N TYR A 110 -5.80 -10.36 5.89
CA TYR A 110 -5.93 -9.31 4.88
C TYR A 110 -6.97 -9.70 3.83
N GLY A 111 -7.03 -10.99 3.49
CA GLY A 111 -8.03 -11.53 2.58
C GLY A 111 -9.38 -11.81 3.25
N TYR A 112 -10.15 -12.70 2.63
CA TYR A 112 -11.48 -13.08 3.13
C TYR A 112 -11.34 -14.14 4.24
N ALA A 113 -11.57 -13.75 5.50
CA ALA A 113 -11.32 -14.59 6.69
C ALA A 113 -12.04 -15.97 6.72
N GLY A 114 -13.10 -16.14 5.92
CA GLY A 114 -13.80 -17.42 5.78
C GLY A 114 -13.24 -18.36 4.71
N ARG A 115 -12.25 -17.92 3.91
CA ARG A 115 -11.62 -18.75 2.89
C ARG A 115 -10.38 -19.45 3.46
N SER A 116 -10.11 -20.67 2.98
CA SER A 116 -8.91 -21.43 3.36
C SER A 116 -7.62 -20.82 2.82
N ASP A 117 -7.72 -20.06 1.73
CA ASP A 117 -6.66 -19.28 1.09
C ASP A 117 -6.75 -17.79 1.47
N CYS A 118 -7.18 -17.49 2.70
CA CYS A 118 -7.23 -16.12 3.18
C CYS A 118 -5.84 -15.48 3.14
N ALA A 119 -5.69 -14.42 2.33
CA ALA A 119 -4.43 -13.71 2.21
C ALA A 119 -3.95 -13.19 3.57
N MET A 120 -2.71 -13.53 3.91
CA MET A 120 -1.98 -13.07 5.08
C MET A 120 -0.88 -12.09 4.67
N PHE A 121 -0.26 -11.44 5.66
CA PHE A 121 0.86 -10.55 5.37
C PHE A 121 2.01 -11.27 4.65
N SER A 122 2.27 -12.53 5.00
CA SER A 122 3.26 -13.39 4.35
C SER A 122 3.00 -13.57 2.86
N ASP A 123 1.75 -13.74 2.45
CA ASP A 123 1.39 -13.95 1.04
C ASP A 123 1.63 -12.69 0.23
N LEU A 124 1.22 -11.55 0.79
CA LEU A 124 1.49 -10.23 0.22
C LEU A 124 3.00 -9.99 0.11
N LYS A 125 3.76 -10.25 1.18
CA LYS A 125 5.23 -10.12 1.17
C LYS A 125 5.89 -11.00 0.11
N ASN A 126 5.37 -12.21 -0.15
CA ASN A 126 5.89 -13.11 -1.17
C ASN A 126 5.71 -12.57 -2.59
N ILE A 127 4.60 -11.87 -2.89
CA ILE A 127 4.39 -11.19 -4.18
C ILE A 127 5.50 -10.15 -4.43
N PHE A 128 5.81 -9.34 -3.40
CA PHE A 128 6.88 -8.34 -3.51
C PHE A 128 8.26 -8.99 -3.64
N LYS A 129 8.51 -10.05 -2.88
CA LYS A 129 9.75 -10.82 -2.99
C LYS A 129 9.94 -11.42 -4.39
N ASP A 130 8.89 -12.01 -4.95
CA ASP A 130 8.89 -12.64 -6.26
C ASP A 130 9.25 -11.64 -7.36
N CYS A 131 8.61 -10.48 -7.36
CA CYS A 131 8.93 -9.38 -8.26
C CYS A 131 10.41 -8.94 -8.15
N VAL A 132 10.93 -8.82 -6.92
CA VAL A 132 12.34 -8.47 -6.68
C VAL A 132 13.31 -9.52 -7.24
N GLU A 133 13.01 -10.80 -7.05
CA GLU A 133 13.89 -11.92 -7.43
C GLU A 133 13.82 -12.25 -8.93
N ASN A 134 12.65 -12.11 -9.56
CA ASN A 134 12.42 -12.53 -10.94
C ASN A 134 12.37 -11.37 -11.95
N GLY A 135 12.25 -10.13 -11.50
CA GLY A 135 12.27 -8.94 -12.37
C GLY A 135 10.96 -8.66 -13.11
N ASP A 136 9.85 -9.13 -12.56
CA ASP A 136 8.50 -8.93 -13.11
C ASP A 136 7.84 -7.65 -12.57
N THR A 137 6.61 -7.37 -12.98
CA THR A 137 5.75 -6.32 -12.41
C THR A 137 4.83 -6.88 -11.33
N ILE A 138 4.32 -6.00 -10.47
CA ILE A 138 3.20 -6.31 -9.58
C ILE A 138 2.01 -5.49 -10.04
N GLU A 139 0.87 -6.13 -10.21
CA GLU A 139 -0.35 -5.51 -10.70
C GLU A 139 -1.50 -5.78 -9.74
N TRP A 140 -2.49 -4.88 -9.71
CA TRP A 140 -3.74 -5.14 -9.00
C TRP A 140 -4.95 -4.49 -9.67
N SER A 141 -6.10 -5.15 -9.53
CA SER A 141 -7.41 -4.72 -10.02
C SER A 141 -8.57 -5.27 -9.20
#